data_AF-A0A7S2CZY8-F1
#
_entry.id   AF-A0A7S2CZY8-F1
#
_cell.length_a   1.000
_cell.length_b   1.000
_cell.length_c   1.000
_cell.angle_alpha   90.00
_cell.angle_beta   90.00
_cell.angle_gamma   90.00
#
_symmetry.space_group_name_H-M   'P 1'
#
loop_
_entity.id
_entity.type
_entity.pdbx_description
1 polymer ?
#
loop_
_entity_poly.entity_id
_entity_poly.type
_entity_poly.pdbx_seq_one_letter_code
_entity_poly.pdbx_strand_id
1 'polypeptide(L)'
;PAQAAPPPTFQHAGRQAYAYILDSCGVETFDLIAVQLYEGWSRAGHAVNVHNSPAATHLVRWARAMYSGFDVDLLDRGPPYTRIRVPHQKLVIGLANGWADGTKFLFIDPADAGLAYEQLREAGEAPRGFMFWTVEEEGTGGVHMAKGLAAQVSPQQGSC
;
A
#
# COMPACT_ATOMS: atom_id res chain seq x y z
N PRO A 1 -20.26 22.92 -33.77
CA PRO A 1 -19.55 23.18 -32.50
C PRO A 1 -18.39 22.19 -32.41
N ALA A 2 -17.15 22.67 -32.28
CA ALA A 2 -16.00 21.79 -32.11
C ALA A 2 -16.17 21.00 -30.80
N GLN A 3 -16.07 19.69 -30.88
CA GLN A 3 -16.14 18.81 -29.71
C GLN A 3 -14.95 19.13 -28.81
N ALA A 4 -15.21 19.55 -27.57
CA ALA A 4 -14.15 19.81 -26.61
C ALA A 4 -13.30 18.55 -26.46
N ALA A 5 -11.97 18.70 -26.54
CA ALA A 5 -11.06 17.60 -26.29
C ALA A 5 -11.39 16.99 -24.91
N PRO A 6 -11.42 15.65 -24.78
CA PRO A 6 -11.66 15.02 -23.49
C PRO A 6 -10.63 15.54 -22.48
N PRO A 7 -11.02 15.73 -21.20
CA PRO A 7 -10.10 16.20 -20.18
C PRO A 7 -8.88 15.28 -20.13
N PRO A 8 -7.67 15.81 -19.92
CA PRO A 8 -6.47 15.00 -19.80
C PRO A 8 -6.71 13.98 -18.68
N THR A 9 -6.73 12.71 -19.05
CA THR A 9 -6.75 11.62 -18.08
C THR A 9 -5.38 11.60 -17.43
N PHE A 10 -5.30 12.00 -16.15
CA PHE A 10 -4.13 11.72 -15.33
C PHE A 10 -4.06 10.20 -15.11
N GLN A 11 -3.60 9.45 -16.12
CA GLN A 11 -3.48 7.98 -16.06
C GLN A 11 -2.45 7.52 -15.00
N HIS A 12 -1.68 8.46 -14.43
CA HIS A 12 -0.38 8.17 -13.86
C HIS A 12 -0.04 8.96 -12.59
N ALA A 13 -0.98 9.06 -11.64
CA ALA A 13 -0.74 9.70 -10.33
C ALA A 13 0.41 9.04 -9.53
N GLY A 14 1.66 9.45 -9.79
CA GLY A 14 2.88 9.09 -9.04
C GLY A 14 3.42 7.67 -9.24
N ARG A 15 2.65 6.74 -9.81
CA ARG A 15 3.03 5.31 -9.91
C ARG A 15 4.13 5.01 -10.92
N GLN A 16 4.34 5.89 -11.90
CA GLN A 16 5.25 5.65 -13.04
C GLN A 16 6.72 5.58 -12.63
N ALA A 17 7.18 6.47 -11.74
CA ALA A 17 8.62 6.60 -11.46
C ALA A 17 9.20 5.33 -10.81
N TYR A 18 8.54 4.81 -9.76
CA TYR A 18 8.96 3.56 -9.13
C TYR A 18 8.63 2.34 -9.98
N ALA A 19 7.56 2.38 -10.78
CA ALA A 19 7.25 1.31 -11.71
C ALA A 19 8.36 1.12 -12.77
N TYR A 20 8.92 2.20 -13.31
CA TYR A 20 10.06 2.13 -14.23
C TYR A 20 11.27 1.41 -13.59
N ILE A 21 11.55 1.70 -12.31
CA ILE A 21 12.64 1.07 -11.57
C ILE A 21 12.35 -0.42 -11.35
N LEU A 22 11.13 -0.77 -10.94
CA LEU A 22 10.71 -2.16 -10.75
C LEU A 22 10.74 -2.98 -12.05
N ASP A 23 10.37 -2.37 -13.18
CA ASP A 23 10.48 -2.99 -14.51
C ASP A 23 11.95 -3.14 -14.94
N SER A 24 12.72 -2.05 -14.90
CA SER A 24 14.08 -2.01 -15.46
C SER A 24 15.09 -2.81 -14.63
N CYS A 25 14.96 -2.80 -13.30
CA CYS A 25 15.83 -3.59 -12.43
C CYS A 25 15.29 -5.02 -12.23
N GLY A 26 13.98 -5.21 -12.38
CA GLY A 26 13.31 -6.43 -11.99
C GLY A 26 12.92 -6.41 -10.51
N VAL A 27 11.69 -6.83 -10.22
CA VAL A 27 11.14 -6.90 -8.85
C VAL A 27 11.98 -7.79 -7.93
N GLU A 28 12.62 -8.82 -8.49
CA GLU A 28 13.44 -9.76 -7.72
C GLU A 28 14.69 -9.13 -7.12
N THR A 29 15.19 -8.03 -7.68
CA THR A 29 16.37 -7.29 -7.17
C THR A 29 16.13 -6.69 -5.78
N PHE A 30 14.88 -6.45 -5.41
CA PHE A 30 14.54 -5.80 -4.15
C PHE A 30 14.17 -6.84 -3.09
N ASP A 31 14.78 -6.75 -1.91
CA ASP A 31 14.36 -7.55 -0.76
C ASP A 31 12.95 -7.15 -0.28
N LEU A 32 12.66 -5.85 -0.32
CA LEU A 32 11.43 -5.25 0.16
C LEU A 32 10.97 -4.13 -0.80
N ILE A 33 9.66 -4.06 -1.03
CA ILE A 33 8.99 -2.98 -1.74
C ILE A 33 7.96 -2.39 -0.79
N ALA A 34 8.27 -1.21 -0.26
CA ALA A 34 7.48 -0.57 0.75
C ALA A 34 6.66 0.59 0.16
N VAL A 35 5.34 0.53 0.28
CA VAL A 35 4.44 1.52 -0.36
C VAL A 35 3.75 2.36 0.70
N GLN A 36 3.98 3.67 0.64
CA GLN A 36 3.35 4.65 1.53
C GLN A 36 1.88 4.88 1.10
N LEU A 37 0.92 4.44 1.92
CA LEU A 37 -0.51 4.61 1.65
C LEU A 37 -1.09 5.90 2.24
N TYR A 38 -0.35 6.52 3.16
CA TYR A 38 -0.82 7.61 4.00
C TYR A 38 -0.69 9.00 3.38
N GLU A 39 -0.04 9.12 2.23
CA GLU A 39 0.24 10.43 1.64
C GLU A 39 -1.02 11.21 1.24
N GLY A 40 -0.84 12.54 1.19
CA GLY A 40 -1.88 13.50 0.88
C GLY A 40 -2.69 13.15 -0.37
N TRP A 41 -4.03 13.15 -0.26
CA TRP A 41 -4.94 12.93 -1.39
C TRP A 41 -4.72 11.59 -2.11
N SER A 42 -4.24 10.57 -1.40
CA SER A 42 -4.04 9.24 -1.97
C SER A 42 -5.37 8.59 -2.36
N ARG A 43 -5.32 7.69 -3.35
CA ARG A 43 -6.50 6.87 -3.72
C ARG A 43 -6.99 5.99 -2.56
N ALA A 44 -6.09 5.60 -1.67
CA ALA A 44 -6.44 4.87 -0.46
C ALA A 44 -7.23 5.77 0.51
N GLY A 45 -6.73 6.99 0.75
CA GLY A 45 -7.43 8.00 1.56
C GLY A 45 -8.82 8.30 1.03
N HIS A 46 -8.96 8.47 -0.29
CA HIS A 46 -10.27 8.69 -0.91
C HIS A 46 -11.22 7.49 -0.71
N ALA A 47 -10.73 6.27 -0.87
CA ALA A 47 -11.56 5.08 -0.69
C ALA A 47 -12.03 4.89 0.76
N VAL A 48 -11.15 5.11 1.74
CA VAL A 48 -11.45 4.91 3.16
C VAL A 48 -12.27 6.08 3.70
N ASN A 49 -11.82 7.32 3.49
CA ASN A 49 -12.39 8.50 4.16
C ASN A 49 -13.59 9.10 3.43
N VAL A 50 -13.67 8.99 2.10
CA VAL A 50 -14.77 9.57 1.30
C VAL A 50 -15.82 8.53 0.95
N HIS A 51 -15.39 7.33 0.58
CA HIS A 51 -16.31 6.22 0.23
C HIS A 51 -16.64 5.29 1.40
N ASN A 52 -16.17 5.58 2.61
CA ASN A 52 -16.44 4.79 3.82
C ASN A 52 -16.11 3.30 3.65
N SER A 53 -15.08 2.97 2.85
CA SER A 53 -14.60 1.60 2.76
C SER A 53 -13.97 1.21 4.09
N PRO A 54 -14.36 0.07 4.72
CA PRO A 54 -13.65 -0.43 5.89
C PRO A 54 -12.16 -0.58 5.59
N ALA A 55 -11.31 -0.05 6.48
CA ALA A 55 -9.87 0.05 6.23
C ALA A 55 -9.24 -1.34 6.02
N ALA A 56 -9.62 -2.32 6.85
CA ALA A 56 -9.14 -3.70 6.70
C ALA A 56 -9.50 -4.29 5.32
N THR A 57 -10.76 -4.14 4.88
CA THR A 57 -11.22 -4.60 3.56
C THR A 57 -10.50 -3.88 2.41
N HIS A 58 -10.20 -2.59 2.58
CA HIS A 58 -9.43 -1.83 1.60
C HIS A 58 -8.00 -2.38 1.48
N LEU A 59 -7.32 -2.60 2.60
CA LEU A 59 -5.95 -3.11 2.63
C LEU A 59 -5.84 -4.50 1.98
N VAL A 60 -6.76 -5.42 2.27
CA VAL A 60 -6.79 -6.76 1.63
C VAL A 60 -6.90 -6.63 0.12
N ARG A 61 -7.85 -5.81 -0.36
CA ARG A 61 -8.08 -5.59 -1.79
C ARG A 61 -6.87 -4.95 -2.46
N TRP A 62 -6.28 -3.96 -1.80
CA TRP A 62 -5.11 -3.24 -2.29
C TRP A 62 -3.89 -4.16 -2.39
N ALA A 63 -3.61 -4.96 -1.37
CA ALA A 63 -2.50 -5.92 -1.37
C ALA A 63 -2.66 -6.93 -2.51
N ARG A 64 -3.86 -7.52 -2.68
CA ARG A 64 -4.16 -8.43 -3.79
C ARG A 64 -4.01 -7.79 -5.18
N ALA A 65 -4.30 -6.51 -5.30
CA ALA A 65 -4.06 -5.76 -6.54
C ALA A 65 -2.56 -5.65 -6.84
N MET A 66 -1.72 -5.46 -5.82
CA MET A 66 -0.25 -5.48 -5.98
C MET A 66 0.26 -6.87 -6.41
N TYR A 67 -0.32 -7.94 -5.88
CA TYR A 67 0.06 -9.33 -6.22
C TYR A 67 -0.35 -9.71 -7.65
N SER A 68 -1.59 -9.36 -8.02
CA SER A 68 -2.14 -9.61 -9.36
C SER A 68 -1.42 -8.78 -10.43
N GLY A 69 -0.97 -7.60 -10.02
CA GLY A 69 -0.18 -6.66 -10.77
C GLY A 69 -0.97 -5.50 -11.34
N PHE A 70 -0.24 -4.50 -11.79
CA PHE A 70 -0.76 -3.29 -12.38
C PHE A 70 -0.03 -2.97 -13.67
N ASP A 71 -0.77 -2.43 -14.65
CA ASP A 71 -0.22 -2.07 -15.94
C ASP A 71 0.40 -0.67 -15.87
N VAL A 72 1.57 -0.53 -16.50
CA VAL A 72 2.38 0.67 -16.48
C VAL A 72 2.74 1.02 -17.92
N ASP A 73 2.56 2.28 -18.27
CA ASP A 73 2.95 2.82 -19.57
C ASP A 73 4.33 3.45 -19.48
N LEU A 74 5.34 2.73 -19.95
CA LEU A 74 6.71 3.25 -20.01
C LEU A 74 6.86 4.03 -21.32
N LEU A 75 6.25 5.23 -21.37
CA LEU A 75 6.06 6.12 -22.52
C LEU A 75 7.24 6.20 -23.51
N ASP A 76 8.48 6.03 -23.03
CA ASP A 76 9.72 6.15 -23.83
C ASP A 76 10.20 4.82 -24.46
N ARG A 77 9.55 3.69 -24.18
CA ARG A 77 9.92 2.36 -24.72
C ARG A 77 8.94 1.86 -25.80
N GLY A 78 7.92 2.65 -26.14
CA GLY A 78 6.81 2.23 -26.99
C GLY A 78 5.94 1.15 -26.32
N PRO A 79 4.78 0.80 -26.90
CA PRO A 79 4.03 -0.37 -26.45
C PRO A 79 4.93 -1.62 -26.51
N PRO A 80 4.87 -2.52 -25.51
CA PRO A 80 3.70 -2.81 -24.69
C PRO A 80 3.71 -2.20 -23.26
N TYR A 81 2.51 -2.02 -22.70
CA TYR A 81 2.34 -1.86 -21.25
C TYR A 81 3.03 -3.02 -20.53
N THR A 82 3.91 -2.74 -19.56
CA THR A 82 4.42 -3.78 -18.67
C THR A 82 3.46 -3.97 -17.51
N ARG A 83 3.12 -5.23 -17.22
CA ARG A 83 2.45 -5.60 -15.98
C ARG A 83 3.47 -5.88 -14.89
N ILE A 84 3.50 -5.06 -13.86
CA ILE A 84 4.36 -5.24 -12.69
C ILE A 84 3.58 -5.98 -11.62
N ARG A 85 4.16 -7.05 -11.06
CA ARG A 85 3.62 -7.82 -9.93
C ARG A 85 4.59 -7.76 -8.78
N VAL A 86 4.07 -7.51 -7.58
CA VAL A 86 4.89 -7.54 -6.36
C VAL A 86 4.56 -8.83 -5.59
N PRO A 87 5.52 -9.76 -5.42
CA PRO A 87 5.32 -10.92 -4.57
C PRO A 87 4.95 -10.50 -3.15
N HIS A 88 3.96 -11.17 -2.56
CA HIS A 88 3.50 -10.87 -1.19
C HIS A 88 4.65 -10.87 -0.17
N GLN A 89 5.60 -11.80 -0.29
CA GLN A 89 6.80 -11.90 0.56
C GLN A 89 7.76 -10.70 0.47
N LYS A 90 7.63 -9.84 -0.55
CA LYS A 90 8.41 -8.61 -0.73
C LYS A 90 7.60 -7.35 -0.43
N LEU A 91 6.27 -7.43 -0.34
CA LEU A 91 5.41 -6.25 -0.11
C LEU A 91 5.45 -5.82 1.35
N VAL A 92 5.71 -4.53 1.59
CA VAL A 92 5.58 -3.88 2.90
C VAL A 92 4.55 -2.75 2.82
N ILE A 93 3.57 -2.77 3.73
CA ILE A 93 2.50 -1.77 3.76
C ILE A 93 2.94 -0.58 4.63
N GLY A 94 3.00 0.62 4.03
CA GLY A 94 3.38 1.84 4.73
C GLY A 94 2.19 2.64 5.25
N LEU A 95 2.17 2.87 6.56
CA LEU A 95 1.10 3.55 7.31
C LEU A 95 1.60 4.85 7.96
N ALA A 96 0.71 5.81 8.20
CA ALA A 96 1.05 6.97 9.03
C ALA A 96 0.94 6.63 10.51
N ASN A 97 1.68 7.36 11.34
CA ASN A 97 1.53 7.32 12.79
C ASN A 97 0.37 8.23 13.26
N GLY A 98 0.20 8.39 14.57
CA GLY A 98 -0.89 9.17 15.18
C GLY A 98 -0.90 10.67 14.89
N TRP A 99 0.06 11.21 14.14
CA TRP A 99 0.03 12.58 13.63
C TRP A 99 -0.92 12.76 12.42
N ALA A 100 -1.32 11.67 11.75
CA ALA A 100 -2.23 11.77 10.62
C ALA A 100 -3.64 12.18 11.09
N ASP A 101 -4.17 13.21 10.45
CA ASP A 101 -5.46 13.84 10.76
C ASP A 101 -6.68 13.10 10.19
N GLY A 102 -6.46 12.00 9.47
CA GLY A 102 -7.52 11.27 8.77
C GLY A 102 -8.19 12.06 7.64
N THR A 103 -7.71 13.26 7.32
CA THR A 103 -8.31 14.16 6.33
C THR A 103 -7.37 14.35 5.16
N LYS A 104 -6.20 14.95 5.41
CA LYS A 104 -5.14 15.08 4.42
C LYS A 104 -4.40 13.76 4.28
N PHE A 105 -4.00 13.19 5.41
CA PHE A 105 -3.22 11.96 5.46
C PHE A 105 -4.08 10.80 5.91
N LEU A 106 -3.98 9.66 5.22
CA LEU A 106 -4.75 8.48 5.60
C LEU A 106 -4.15 7.88 6.88
N PHE A 107 -4.95 7.93 7.94
CA PHE A 107 -4.73 7.16 9.16
C PHE A 107 -5.46 5.80 9.05
N ILE A 108 -4.75 4.71 9.36
CA ILE A 108 -5.35 3.39 9.52
C ILE A 108 -4.97 2.90 10.91
N ASP A 109 -5.95 2.52 11.71
CA ASP A 109 -5.74 1.99 13.04
C ASP A 109 -4.93 0.67 12.97
N PRO A 110 -3.93 0.46 13.85
CA PRO A 110 -3.16 -0.79 13.85
C PRO A 110 -4.03 -2.05 14.02
N ALA A 111 -5.19 -1.97 14.67
CA ALA A 111 -6.14 -3.08 14.76
C ALA A 111 -6.74 -3.42 13.39
N ASP A 112 -7.13 -2.43 12.58
CA ASP A 112 -7.64 -2.65 11.22
C ASP A 112 -6.56 -3.22 10.29
N ALA A 113 -5.32 -2.71 10.42
CA ALA A 113 -4.18 -3.25 9.71
C ALA A 113 -3.92 -4.72 10.10
N GLY A 114 -4.05 -5.05 11.39
CA GLY A 114 -3.97 -6.42 11.89
C GLY A 114 -5.05 -7.33 11.33
N LEU A 115 -6.31 -6.89 11.32
CA LEU A 115 -7.41 -7.64 10.71
C LEU A 115 -7.17 -7.95 9.24
N ALA A 116 -6.62 -7.00 8.47
CA ALA A 116 -6.26 -7.24 7.08
C ALA A 116 -5.10 -8.23 6.94
N TYR A 117 -4.08 -8.13 7.81
CA TYR A 117 -2.93 -9.03 7.80
C TYR A 117 -3.36 -10.47 8.08
N GLU A 118 -4.18 -10.68 9.11
CA GLU A 118 -4.68 -12.01 9.49
C GLU A 118 -5.49 -12.64 8.37
N GLN A 119 -6.39 -11.88 7.72
CA GLN A 119 -7.14 -12.37 6.55
C GLN A 119 -6.22 -12.81 5.40
N LEU A 120 -5.15 -12.04 5.12
CA LEU A 120 -4.17 -12.41 4.11
C LEU A 120 -3.32 -13.59 4.55
N ARG A 121 -2.96 -13.68 5.83
CA ARG A 121 -2.18 -14.78 6.42
C ARG A 121 -2.90 -16.10 6.35
N GLU A 122 -4.18 -16.13 6.71
CA GLU A 122 -5.05 -17.31 6.61
C GLU A 122 -5.18 -17.80 5.15
N ALA A 123 -5.12 -16.88 4.18
CA ALA A 123 -5.11 -17.20 2.76
C ALA A 123 -3.73 -17.61 2.21
N GLY A 124 -2.66 -17.56 3.01
CA GLY A 124 -1.28 -17.79 2.55
C GLY A 124 -0.70 -16.63 1.72
N GLU A 125 -1.34 -15.46 1.77
CA GLU A 125 -1.06 -14.25 0.98
C GLU A 125 -0.53 -13.09 1.84
N ALA A 126 -0.09 -13.36 3.07
CA ALA A 126 0.40 -12.33 3.97
C ALA A 126 1.52 -11.52 3.31
N PRO A 127 1.47 -10.17 3.37
CA PRO A 127 2.59 -9.34 2.98
C PRO A 127 3.76 -9.57 3.93
N ARG A 128 4.96 -9.11 3.56
CA ARG A 128 6.15 -9.22 4.42
C ARG A 128 5.98 -8.55 5.78
N GLY A 129 5.17 -7.50 5.84
CA GLY A 129 4.84 -6.79 7.07
C GLY A 129 4.47 -5.34 6.81
N PHE A 130 4.77 -4.51 7.79
CA PHE A 130 4.40 -3.10 7.82
C PHE A 130 5.62 -2.20 8.02
N MET A 131 5.53 -0.98 7.51
CA MET A 131 6.34 0.15 7.92
C MET A 131 5.40 1.26 8.37
N PHE A 132 5.89 2.18 9.21
CA PHE A 132 5.14 3.39 9.53
C PHE A 132 6.07 4.59 9.65
N TRP A 133 5.51 5.78 9.37
CA TRP A 133 6.25 7.04 9.44
C TRP A 133 5.69 7.90 10.58
N THR A 134 6.47 8.33 11.57
CA THR A 134 7.86 7.93 11.92
C THR A 134 7.89 7.23 13.27
N VAL A 135 9.04 6.64 13.61
CA VAL A 135 9.34 6.14 14.96
C VAL A 135 9.39 7.27 15.99
N GLU A 136 9.83 8.47 15.59
CA GLU A 136 9.85 9.65 16.46
C GLU A 136 8.46 10.04 16.98
N GLU A 137 7.44 9.83 16.13
CA GLU A 137 6.04 10.13 16.44
C GLU A 137 5.28 8.96 17.09
N GLU A 138 6.00 7.92 17.54
CA GLU A 138 5.37 6.79 18.21
C GLU A 138 4.79 7.21 19.57
N GLY A 139 3.50 6.93 19.79
CA GLY A 139 2.75 7.38 20.96
C GLY A 139 2.02 8.70 20.76
N THR A 140 2.27 9.43 19.67
CA THR A 140 1.50 10.63 19.31
C THR A 140 0.02 10.25 19.16
N GLY A 141 -0.87 11.03 19.75
CA GLY A 141 -2.32 10.74 19.76
C GLY A 141 -2.70 9.44 20.49
N GLY A 142 -1.80 8.85 21.29
CA GLY A 142 -2.03 7.55 21.94
C GLY A 142 -1.87 6.35 21.00
N VAL A 143 -1.39 6.56 19.78
CA VAL A 143 -1.20 5.52 18.78
C VAL A 143 0.19 4.91 18.94
N HIS A 144 0.24 3.58 19.10
CA HIS A 144 1.49 2.82 19.19
C HIS A 144 1.55 1.79 18.06
N MET A 145 2.02 2.21 16.88
CA MET A 145 2.08 1.39 15.68
C MET A 145 2.96 0.15 15.87
N ALA A 146 4.14 0.30 16.49
CA ALA A 146 5.05 -0.82 16.72
C ALA A 146 4.38 -1.91 17.56
N LYS A 147 3.75 -1.52 18.68
CA LYS A 147 3.05 -2.46 19.57
C LYS A 147 1.85 -3.10 18.89
N GLY A 148 1.02 -2.30 18.21
CA GLY A 148 -0.21 -2.77 17.58
C GLY A 148 0.06 -3.73 16.41
N LEU A 149 1.07 -3.44 15.59
CA LEU A 149 1.43 -4.26 14.43
C LEU A 149 2.26 -5.49 14.80
N ALA A 150 3.15 -5.41 15.80
CA ALA A 150 3.98 -6.53 16.22
C ALA A 150 3.17 -7.73 16.73
N ALA A 151 1.99 -7.49 17.32
CA ALA A 151 1.06 -8.54 17.73
C ALA A 151 0.58 -9.42 16.57
N GLN A 152 0.69 -8.92 15.32
CA GLN A 152 0.12 -9.56 14.12
C GLN A 152 1.18 -10.27 13.29
N VAL A 153 2.43 -9.77 13.30
CA VAL A 153 3.52 -10.25 12.42
C VAL A 153 4.42 -11.28 13.13
N SER A 154 4.28 -11.45 14.45
CA SER A 154 5.07 -12.43 15.20
C SER A 154 4.69 -13.86 14.78
N PRO A 155 5.66 -14.76 14.52
CA PRO A 155 5.34 -16.17 14.31
C PRO A 155 4.60 -16.67 15.54
N GLN A 156 3.45 -17.33 15.36
CA GLN A 156 2.92 -18.18 16.41
C GLN A 156 4.07 -19.10 16.82
N GLN A 157 4.44 -19.08 18.10
CA GLN A 157 5.38 -20.04 18.66
C GLN A 157 4.84 -21.42 18.33
N GLY A 158 5.38 -22.04 17.28
CA GLY A 158 5.15 -23.45 17.03
C GLY A 158 5.63 -24.16 18.27
N SER A 159 4.73 -24.89 18.95
CA SER A 159 5.15 -25.82 19.98
C SER A 159 6.17 -26.77 19.35
N CYS A 160 7.42 -26.65 19.78
CA CYS A 160 8.39 -27.73 19.61
C CYS A 160 7.91 -28.99 20.33
#